data_AF-A0A7W0X832-F1
#
_entry.id   AF-A0A7W0X832-F1
#
_cell.length_a   1.000
_cell.length_b   1.000
_cell.length_c   1.000
_cell.angle_alpha   90.00
_cell.angle_beta   90.00
_cell.angle_gamma   90.00
#
_symmetry.space_group_name_H-M   'P 1'
#
loop_
_entity.id
_entity.type
_entity.pdbx_description
1 polymer ?
#
loop_
_entity_poly.entity_id
_entity_poly.type
_entity_poly.pdbx_seq_one_letter_code
_entity_poly.pdbx_strand_id
1 'polypeptide(L)'
;MATVDKTAEAGGFCPHCQLLVEAGAGTPWPASPVRCPHCHLLIGARRGLSEPSSEPGAKGTAAGMFSRRAKRDDSDGDAASPEAVLAAIRAVAKGRGERPDRLLMVDYQQLAAQDPGLPPLHDVFEAFGSWKSARRRAAESAGSDGPGTK
;
A
#
# COMPACT_ATOMS: atom_id res chain seq x y z
N MET A 1 -26.50 11.97 32.05
CA MET A 1 -25.26 12.50 31.45
C MET A 1 -24.23 11.38 31.42
N ALA A 2 -24.02 10.78 30.25
CA ALA A 2 -22.86 9.94 29.95
C ALA A 2 -22.83 9.73 28.43
N THR A 3 -22.27 10.69 27.70
CA THR A 3 -21.88 10.47 26.30
C THR A 3 -20.62 9.63 26.32
N VAL A 4 -20.75 8.37 25.92
CA VAL A 4 -19.59 7.52 25.63
C VAL A 4 -18.92 8.09 24.38
N ASP A 5 -17.92 8.93 24.59
CA ASP A 5 -17.02 9.40 23.55
C ASP A 5 -16.19 8.19 23.11
N LYS A 6 -16.72 7.44 22.15
CA LYS A 6 -15.96 6.43 21.43
C LYS A 6 -15.10 7.19 20.42
N THR A 7 -14.10 7.91 20.93
CA THR A 7 -13.03 8.46 20.14
C THR A 7 -12.29 7.25 19.57
N ALA A 8 -12.64 6.84 18.34
CA ALA A 8 -11.74 6.03 17.55
C ALA A 8 -10.42 6.80 17.53
N GLU A 9 -9.37 6.25 18.14
CA GLU A 9 -8.13 6.99 18.36
C GLU A 9 -7.63 7.53 17.03
N ALA A 10 -7.78 8.84 16.82
CA ALA A 10 -7.52 9.47 15.54
C ALA A 10 -6.07 9.18 15.15
N GLY A 11 -5.86 8.70 13.92
CA GLY A 11 -4.51 8.47 13.42
C GLY A 11 -3.87 9.79 12.97
N GLY A 12 -2.54 9.84 12.99
CA GLY A 12 -1.78 10.92 12.40
C GLY A 12 -1.48 10.56 10.95
N PHE A 13 -2.23 11.11 9.99
CA PHE A 13 -2.07 10.80 8.56
C PHE A 13 -1.32 11.92 7.83
N CYS A 14 -0.42 11.54 6.93
CA CYS A 14 0.34 12.50 6.14
C CYS A 14 -0.53 13.21 5.10
N PRO A 15 -0.56 14.54 4.98
CA PRO A 15 -1.36 15.22 3.96
C PRO A 15 -0.87 14.98 2.52
N HIS A 16 0.38 14.53 2.33
CA HIS A 16 0.99 14.37 1.00
C HIS A 16 0.79 12.98 0.38
N CYS A 17 0.62 11.95 1.22
CA CYS A 17 0.42 10.58 0.76
C CYS A 17 -0.71 9.85 1.47
N GLN A 18 -1.30 10.48 2.49
CA GLN A 18 -2.47 10.02 3.25
C GLN A 18 -2.32 8.66 3.91
N LEU A 19 -1.06 8.25 4.12
CA LEU A 19 -0.74 7.06 4.88
C LEU A 19 -0.61 7.42 6.36
N LEU A 20 -1.04 6.49 7.20
CA LEU A 20 -0.90 6.56 8.65
C LEU A 20 0.58 6.67 9.00
N VAL A 21 0.97 7.76 9.66
CA VAL A 21 2.33 7.99 10.17
C VAL A 21 2.43 7.58 11.63
N GLU A 22 1.39 7.86 12.42
CA GLU A 22 1.37 7.63 13.86
C GLU A 22 -0.03 7.12 14.27
N ALA A 23 -0.10 5.93 14.88
CA ALA A 23 -1.35 5.40 15.42
C ALA A 23 -1.69 6.10 16.74
N GLY A 24 -2.97 6.38 16.98
CA GLY A 24 -3.43 7.03 18.21
C GLY A 24 -2.88 8.44 18.40
N ALA A 25 -2.65 9.16 17.31
CA ALA A 25 -2.18 10.53 17.35
C ALA A 25 -3.25 11.46 17.94
N GLY A 26 -2.93 12.11 19.06
CA GLY A 26 -3.81 13.15 19.61
C GLY A 26 -4.01 14.32 18.65
N THR A 27 -5.20 14.93 18.65
CA THR A 27 -5.46 16.16 17.88
C THR A 27 -5.15 17.40 18.72
N PRO A 28 -4.44 18.41 18.17
CA PRO A 28 -3.97 18.53 16.79
C PRO A 28 -2.60 17.84 16.55
N TRP A 29 -2.47 17.11 15.44
CA TRP A 29 -1.23 16.40 15.08
C TRP A 29 -0.58 16.98 13.79
N PRO A 30 0.76 16.97 13.68
CA PRO A 30 1.74 16.68 14.73
C PRO A 30 1.98 17.92 15.61
N ALA A 31 2.37 17.73 16.89
CA ALA A 31 2.66 18.85 17.80
C ALA A 31 3.87 19.70 17.34
N SER A 32 4.87 19.03 16.77
CA SER A 32 6.04 19.61 16.11
C SER A 32 6.18 19.09 14.68
N PRO A 33 6.90 19.76 13.77
CA PRO A 33 7.10 19.24 12.42
C PRO A 33 7.77 17.86 12.43
N VAL A 34 7.26 16.92 11.62
CA VAL A 34 7.82 15.57 11.47
C VAL A 34 8.02 15.24 9.98
N ARG A 35 8.97 14.35 9.66
CA ARG A 35 9.09 13.82 8.29
C ARG A 35 8.26 12.55 8.15
N CYS A 36 7.47 12.48 7.09
CA CYS A 36 6.71 11.26 6.80
C CYS A 36 7.66 10.11 6.43
N PRO A 37 7.55 8.91 7.03
CA PRO A 37 8.39 7.76 6.68
C PRO A 37 8.10 7.19 5.29
N HIS A 38 6.96 7.53 4.67
CA HIS A 38 6.56 7.04 3.36
C HIS A 38 7.02 7.93 2.21
N CYS A 39 6.74 9.23 2.30
CA CYS A 39 7.03 10.19 1.23
C CYS A 39 8.23 11.10 1.55
N HIS A 40 8.79 11.03 2.75
CA HIS A 40 9.93 11.84 3.25
C HIS A 40 9.73 13.37 3.27
N LEU A 41 8.55 13.85 2.88
CA LEU A 41 8.14 15.24 2.97
C LEU A 41 7.87 15.64 4.43
N LEU A 42 8.13 16.91 4.73
CA LEU A 42 7.90 17.49 6.05
C LEU A 42 6.40 17.77 6.25
N ILE A 43 5.83 17.21 7.31
CA ILE A 43 4.50 17.54 7.81
C ILE A 43 4.68 18.65 8.84
N GLY A 44 4.18 19.85 8.54
CA GLY A 44 4.23 20.98 9.47
C GLY A 44 3.40 20.71 10.73
N ALA A 45 3.66 21.45 11.80
CA ALA A 45 2.88 21.35 13.03
C ALA A 45 1.38 21.55 12.74
N ARG A 46 0.53 20.68 13.28
CA ARG A 46 -0.94 20.70 13.14
C ARG A 46 -1.45 20.61 11.68
N ARG A 47 -0.62 20.14 10.76
CA ARG A 47 -0.94 19.98 9.32
C ARG A 47 -1.22 18.53 8.93
N GLY A 48 -1.16 17.61 9.88
CA GLY A 48 -1.54 16.23 9.65
C GLY A 48 -3.05 16.05 9.65
N LEU A 49 -3.51 14.99 9.00
CA LEU A 49 -4.93 14.64 8.94
C LEU A 49 -5.24 13.66 10.07
N SER A 50 -6.47 13.72 10.59
CA SER A 50 -6.97 12.80 11.62
C SER A 50 -7.51 11.48 11.05
N GLU A 51 -7.81 11.48 9.75
CA GLU A 51 -8.37 10.35 9.00
C GLU A 51 -7.72 10.27 7.60
N PRO A 52 -7.66 9.08 6.99
CA PRO A 52 -7.20 8.93 5.62
C PRO A 52 -8.28 9.46 4.65
N SER A 53 -7.89 10.04 3.52
CA SER A 53 -8.89 10.30 2.47
C SER A 53 -9.28 9.01 1.76
N SER A 54 -10.53 8.97 1.31
CA SER A 54 -11.05 7.91 0.45
C SER A 54 -10.76 8.15 -1.04
N GLU A 55 -10.17 9.30 -1.40
CA GLU A 55 -9.90 9.69 -2.80
C GLU A 55 -8.80 8.83 -3.46
N PRO A 56 -9.09 8.07 -4.53
CA PRO A 56 -8.16 7.10 -5.13
C PRO A 56 -6.84 7.66 -5.70
N GLY A 57 -6.68 8.99 -5.82
CA GLY A 57 -5.51 9.64 -6.40
C GLY A 57 -4.48 10.17 -5.39
N ALA A 58 -4.81 10.22 -4.11
CA ALA A 58 -4.06 11.02 -3.15
C ALA A 58 -2.79 10.34 -2.59
N LYS A 59 -2.52 9.09 -3.00
CA LYS A 59 -1.36 8.29 -2.57
C LYS A 59 -0.17 8.35 -3.54
N GLY A 60 -0.25 9.20 -4.57
CA GLY A 60 0.72 9.24 -5.69
C GLY A 60 2.18 9.46 -5.27
N THR A 61 2.45 10.35 -4.31
CA THR A 61 3.82 10.65 -3.86
C THR A 61 4.48 9.44 -3.17
N ALA A 62 3.72 8.67 -2.39
CA ALA A 62 4.25 7.46 -1.75
C ALA A 62 4.58 6.37 -2.77
N ALA A 63 3.77 6.23 -3.83
CA ALA A 63 4.01 5.25 -4.88
C ALA A 63 5.40 5.44 -5.55
N GLY A 64 5.80 6.69 -5.83
CA GLY A 64 7.12 6.97 -6.38
C GLY A 64 8.26 6.55 -5.44
N MET A 65 8.13 6.87 -4.14
CA MET A 65 9.14 6.52 -3.13
C MET A 65 9.25 5.02 -2.89
N PHE A 66 8.12 4.30 -2.83
CA PHE A 66 8.12 2.85 -2.72
C PHE A 66 8.76 2.17 -3.92
N SER A 67 8.44 2.62 -5.13
CA SER A 67 9.07 2.09 -6.35
C SER A 67 10.59 2.29 -6.33
N ARG A 68 11.04 3.49 -5.92
CA ARG A 68 12.47 3.81 -5.88
C ARG A 68 13.21 3.04 -4.78
N ARG A 69 12.58 2.81 -3.64
CA ARG A 69 13.15 2.03 -2.53
C ARG A 69 13.27 0.57 -2.91
N ALA A 70 12.19 -0.03 -3.41
CA ALA A 70 12.18 -1.44 -3.80
C ALA A 70 13.18 -1.77 -4.92
N LYS A 71 13.41 -0.86 -5.87
CA LYS A 71 14.43 -1.03 -6.92
C LYS A 71 15.88 -0.90 -6.44
N ARG A 72 16.10 -0.43 -5.21
CA ARG A 72 17.43 -0.30 -4.59
C ARG A 72 17.67 -1.37 -3.53
N ASP A 73 16.63 -2.13 -3.20
CA ASP A 73 16.66 -3.17 -2.20
C ASP A 73 17.24 -4.41 -2.88
N ASP A 74 18.55 -4.59 -2.74
CA ASP A 74 19.29 -5.79 -3.16
C ASP A 74 19.25 -6.77 -1.98
N SER A 75 18.05 -7.24 -1.64
CA SER A 75 17.89 -8.19 -0.55
C SER A 75 18.45 -9.54 -1.01
N ASP A 76 19.49 -10.02 -0.30
CA ASP A 76 20.24 -11.27 -0.52
C ASP A 76 19.40 -12.55 -0.23
N GLY A 77 18.07 -12.45 -0.29
CA GLY A 77 17.13 -13.53 -0.04
C GLY A 77 16.63 -14.18 -1.33
N ASP A 78 16.09 -15.39 -1.23
CA ASP A 78 15.44 -16.04 -2.37
C ASP A 78 14.21 -15.23 -2.80
N ALA A 79 14.30 -14.64 -3.99
CA ALA A 79 13.21 -13.87 -4.58
C ALA A 79 11.95 -14.73 -4.74
N ALA A 80 10.78 -14.16 -4.44
CA ALA A 80 9.51 -14.85 -4.64
C ALA A 80 9.31 -15.20 -6.13
N SER A 81 8.77 -16.40 -6.39
CA SER A 81 8.49 -16.80 -7.77
C SER A 81 7.44 -15.88 -8.43
N PRO A 82 7.48 -15.71 -9.77
CA PRO A 82 6.47 -14.94 -10.48
C PRO A 82 5.04 -15.41 -10.16
N GLU A 83 4.80 -16.70 -10.03
CA GLU A 83 3.49 -17.28 -9.68
C GLU A 83 3.04 -16.87 -8.27
N ALA A 84 3.96 -16.88 -7.29
CA ALA A 84 3.67 -16.45 -5.92
C ALA A 84 3.28 -14.97 -5.86
N VAL A 85 4.01 -14.11 -6.59
CA VAL A 85 3.68 -12.69 -6.73
C VAL A 85 2.27 -12.50 -7.34
N LEU A 86 1.94 -13.22 -8.41
CA LEU A 86 0.61 -13.12 -9.04
C LEU A 86 -0.50 -13.64 -8.12
N ALA A 87 -0.24 -14.70 -7.36
CA ALA A 87 -1.19 -15.21 -6.36
C ALA A 87 -1.44 -14.19 -5.24
N ALA A 88 -0.37 -13.56 -4.72
CA ALA A 88 -0.45 -12.53 -3.70
C ALA A 88 -1.25 -11.30 -4.16
N ILE A 89 -0.96 -10.78 -5.37
CA ILE A 89 -1.72 -9.65 -5.95
C ILE A 89 -3.22 -9.99 -6.05
N ARG A 90 -3.55 -11.21 -6.49
CA ARG A 90 -4.95 -11.67 -6.57
C ARG A 90 -5.59 -11.78 -5.19
N ALA A 91 -4.89 -12.35 -4.21
CA ALA A 91 -5.39 -12.50 -2.85
C ALA A 91 -5.68 -11.14 -2.21
N VAL A 92 -4.74 -10.19 -2.33
CA VAL A 92 -4.91 -8.83 -1.83
C VAL A 92 -6.07 -8.11 -2.52
N ALA A 93 -6.15 -8.16 -3.85
CA ALA A 93 -7.25 -7.54 -4.59
C ALA A 93 -8.61 -8.12 -4.18
N LYS A 94 -8.71 -9.46 -4.06
CA LYS A 94 -9.92 -10.15 -3.60
C LYS A 94 -10.31 -9.74 -2.18
N GLY A 95 -9.36 -9.68 -1.25
CA GLY A 95 -9.60 -9.25 0.13
C GLY A 95 -10.15 -7.83 0.24
N ARG A 96 -9.91 -7.00 -0.76
CA ARG A 96 -10.40 -5.62 -0.86
C ARG A 96 -11.66 -5.47 -1.72
N GLY A 97 -12.15 -6.55 -2.33
CA GLY A 97 -13.26 -6.47 -3.28
C GLY A 97 -12.91 -5.73 -4.58
N GLU A 98 -11.62 -5.64 -4.92
CA GLU A 98 -11.11 -4.96 -6.10
C GLU A 98 -10.66 -5.96 -7.17
N ARG A 99 -10.59 -5.51 -8.43
CA ARG A 99 -9.93 -6.31 -9.48
C ARG A 99 -8.41 -6.15 -9.39
N PRO A 100 -7.61 -7.19 -9.71
CA PRO A 100 -6.14 -7.10 -9.67
C PRO A 100 -5.60 -5.90 -10.45
N ASP A 101 -6.12 -5.61 -11.64
CA ASP A 101 -5.67 -4.50 -12.48
C ASP A 101 -6.01 -3.10 -11.92
N ARG A 102 -6.93 -3.02 -10.95
CA ARG A 102 -7.30 -1.80 -10.23
C ARG A 102 -6.53 -1.61 -8.93
N LEU A 103 -5.92 -2.66 -8.39
CA LEU A 103 -5.16 -2.61 -7.13
C LEU A 103 -4.03 -1.56 -7.21
N LEU A 104 -4.02 -0.67 -6.22
CA LEU A 104 -2.97 0.34 -6.06
C LEU A 104 -1.74 -0.26 -5.38
N MET A 105 -0.56 0.09 -5.88
CA MET A 105 0.72 -0.38 -5.33
C MET A 105 0.89 -0.04 -3.85
N VAL A 106 0.40 1.14 -3.45
CA VAL A 106 0.48 1.61 -2.07
C VAL A 106 -0.37 0.74 -1.14
N ASP A 107 -1.56 0.32 -1.58
CA ASP A 107 -2.43 -0.53 -0.77
C ASP A 107 -1.84 -1.93 -0.61
N TYR A 108 -1.24 -2.48 -1.68
CA TYR A 108 -0.47 -3.72 -1.60
C TYR A 108 0.71 -3.60 -0.63
N GLN A 109 1.53 -2.55 -0.76
CA GLN A 109 2.71 -2.36 0.09
C GLN A 109 2.34 -2.16 1.57
N GLN A 110 1.23 -1.49 1.87
CA GLN A 110 0.77 -1.33 3.25
C GLN A 110 0.41 -2.68 3.89
N LEU A 111 -0.18 -3.59 3.12
CA LEU A 111 -0.49 -4.94 3.59
C LEU A 111 0.79 -5.79 3.67
N ALA A 112 1.64 -5.77 2.65
CA ALA A 112 2.90 -6.52 2.64
C ALA A 112 3.87 -6.08 3.76
N ALA A 113 3.81 -4.82 4.20
CA ALA A 113 4.58 -4.35 5.35
C ALA A 113 4.09 -4.91 6.70
N GLN A 114 2.87 -5.45 6.76
CA GLN A 114 2.25 -6.01 7.97
C GLN A 114 2.12 -7.54 7.91
N ASP A 115 2.19 -8.13 6.71
CA ASP A 115 2.05 -9.56 6.46
C ASP A 115 3.33 -10.10 5.81
N PRO A 116 4.20 -10.78 6.58
CA PRO A 116 5.44 -11.34 6.06
C PRO A 116 5.22 -12.49 5.05
N GLY A 117 3.98 -12.99 4.92
CA GLY A 117 3.62 -13.96 3.90
C GLY A 117 3.39 -13.36 2.51
N LEU A 118 3.33 -12.03 2.38
CA LEU A 118 3.19 -11.35 1.10
C LEU A 118 4.56 -10.98 0.52
N PRO A 119 4.81 -11.27 -0.77
CA PRO A 119 6.03 -10.84 -1.44
C PRO A 119 6.21 -9.31 -1.35
N PRO A 120 7.37 -8.82 -0.89
CA PRO A 120 7.69 -7.40 -0.89
C PRO A 120 7.73 -6.82 -2.31
N LEU A 121 7.69 -5.48 -2.42
CA LEU A 121 7.72 -4.83 -3.73
C LEU A 121 8.99 -5.10 -4.54
N HIS A 122 10.13 -5.44 -3.91
CA HIS A 122 11.34 -5.75 -4.66
C HIS A 122 11.13 -7.00 -5.52
N ASP A 123 10.55 -8.08 -4.97
CA ASP A 123 10.19 -9.29 -5.71
C ASP A 123 9.24 -9.00 -6.87
N VAL A 124 8.26 -8.11 -6.66
CA VAL A 124 7.32 -7.72 -7.71
C VAL A 124 8.06 -7.05 -8.87
N PHE A 125 9.03 -6.18 -8.59
CA PHE A 125 9.80 -5.51 -9.61
C PHE A 125 10.84 -6.41 -10.26
N GLU A 126 11.43 -7.34 -9.53
CA GLU A 126 12.35 -8.34 -10.07
C GLU A 126 11.62 -9.25 -11.06
N ALA A 127 10.45 -9.79 -10.68
CA ALA A 127 9.69 -10.71 -11.51
C ALA A 127 9.04 -10.05 -12.75
N PHE A 128 8.58 -8.79 -12.64
CA PHE A 128 7.75 -8.17 -13.69
C PHE A 128 8.22 -6.80 -14.20
N GLY A 129 9.29 -6.24 -13.65
CA GLY A 129 9.86 -4.93 -14.00
C GLY A 129 9.02 -3.71 -13.59
N SER A 130 7.70 -3.86 -13.43
CA SER A 130 6.80 -2.79 -12.99
C SER A 130 5.53 -3.31 -12.31
N TRP A 131 4.99 -2.52 -11.37
CA TRP A 131 3.68 -2.77 -10.75
C TRP A 131 2.55 -2.90 -11.78
N LYS A 132 2.56 -2.05 -12.82
CA LYS A 132 1.56 -2.06 -13.89
C LYS A 132 1.58 -3.39 -14.66
N SER A 133 2.75 -3.94 -14.95
CA SER A 133 2.92 -5.24 -15.60
C SER A 133 2.39 -6.37 -14.72
N ALA A 134 2.82 -6.41 -13.46
CA ALA A 134 2.44 -7.45 -12.51
C ALA A 134 0.91 -7.54 -12.33
N ARG A 135 0.26 -6.40 -12.06
CA ARG A 135 -1.19 -6.37 -11.84
C ARG A 135 -2.03 -6.70 -13.07
N ARG A 136 -1.53 -6.34 -14.26
CA ARG A 136 -2.19 -6.70 -15.53
C ARG A 136 -2.09 -8.22 -15.75
N ARG A 137 -0.91 -8.78 -15.53
CA ARG A 137 -0.70 -10.24 -15.63
C ARG A 137 -1.56 -11.00 -14.62
N ALA A 138 -1.68 -10.49 -13.40
CA ALA A 138 -2.53 -11.08 -12.36
C ALA A 138 -4.02 -11.09 -12.75
N ALA A 139 -4.48 -10.09 -13.52
CA ALA A 139 -5.83 -10.06 -14.05
C ALA A 139 -6.02 -11.02 -15.25
N GLU A 140 -5.02 -11.15 -16.12
CA GLU A 140 -5.06 -12.07 -17.28
C GLU A 140 -5.10 -13.55 -16.86
N SER A 141 -4.32 -13.94 -15.85
CA SER A 141 -4.29 -15.31 -15.34
C SER A 141 -5.55 -15.73 -14.58
N ALA A 142 -6.47 -14.79 -14.30
CA ALA A 142 -7.80 -15.10 -13.74
C ALA A 142 -8.83 -15.43 -14.84
N GLY A 143 -8.53 -15.13 -16.11
CA GLY A 143 -9.41 -15.39 -17.26
C GLY A 143 -9.14 -16.67 -18.02
N SER A 144 -8.20 -17.51 -17.55
CA SER A 144 -7.80 -18.77 -18.21
C SER A 144 -8.51 -20.02 -17.69
N ASP A 145 -9.37 -19.90 -16.67
CA ASP A 145 -10.13 -21.01 -16.07
C ASP A 145 -11.57 -21.06 -16.64
N GLY A 146 -11.66 -21.36 -17.95
CA GLY A 146 -12.92 -21.65 -18.63
C GLY A 146 -12.76 -22.90 -19.50
N PRO A 147 -13.64 -23.92 -19.39
CA PRO A 147 -13.47 -25.16 -20.13
C PRO A 147 -13.67 -24.91 -21.63
N GLY A 148 -12.58 -24.89 -22.38
CA GLY A 148 -12.60 -24.91 -23.84
C GLY A 148 -13.00 -26.29 -24.33
N THR A 149 -14.30 -26.54 -24.48
CA THR A 149 -14.81 -27.67 -25.26
C THR A 149 -14.78 -27.27 -26.74
N LYS A 150 -13.93 -27.94 -27.52
CA LYS A 150 -14.24 -28.34 -28.90
C LYS A 150 -13.34 -29.49 -29.32
#